data_AF-A0ABD1JKP2-F1
#
_entry.id   AF-A0ABD1JKP2-F1
#
_cell.length_a   1.000
_cell.length_b   1.000
_cell.length_c   1.000
_cell.angle_alpha   90.00
_cell.angle_beta   90.00
_cell.angle_gamma   90.00
#
_symmetry.space_group_name_H-M   'P 1'
#
loop_
_entity.id
_entity.type
_entity.pdbx_description
1 polymer ?
#
loop_
_entity_poly.entity_id
_entity_poly.type
_entity_poly.pdbx_seq_one_letter_code
_entity_poly.pdbx_strand_id
1 'polypeptide(L)'
;MYASHTGANIAELLSEALNEWNLTNKDPVIITDNAANMVCAIEILEVSHIGCFAHTLNLASQSALKLPAISCLLRRVRRIVTFFHRSTKASHVLKEKQALLNLPRYKLKTDVVTRWNSALDMLERFLEQQPAISATLLSPEVRRSEKDLCTLTEADITVAEDIVKALHPMKSATLVMSEEAHCTLSVIAPLHSQLLEEMRHCSGDC
;
A
#
# COMPACT_ATOMS: atom_id res chain seq x y z
N MET A 1 -2.80 32.89 -10.02
CA MET A 1 -3.05 32.31 -11.36
C MET A 1 -2.88 30.81 -11.23
N TYR A 2 -3.89 30.01 -11.58
CA TYR A 2 -3.73 28.56 -11.67
C TYR A 2 -3.07 28.25 -13.01
N ALA A 3 -1.74 28.21 -13.04
CA ALA A 3 -1.01 27.69 -14.19
C ALA A 3 -1.29 26.18 -14.32
N SER A 4 -1.41 25.68 -15.55
CA SER A 4 -1.57 24.25 -15.80
C SER A 4 -0.30 23.51 -15.37
N HIS A 5 -0.43 22.31 -14.81
CA HIS A 5 0.70 21.46 -14.39
C HIS A 5 1.38 20.78 -15.61
N THR A 6 1.75 21.55 -16.63
CA THR A 6 2.50 21.06 -17.79
C THR A 6 3.98 20.93 -17.46
N GLY A 7 4.73 20.10 -18.19
CA GLY A 7 6.18 19.97 -18.01
C GLY A 7 6.91 21.30 -18.17
N ALA A 8 6.53 22.13 -19.14
CA ALA A 8 7.12 23.45 -19.35
C ALA A 8 6.92 24.40 -18.15
N ASN A 9 5.71 24.47 -17.60
CA ASN A 9 5.44 25.34 -16.45
C ASN A 9 6.18 24.83 -15.20
N ILE A 10 6.30 23.51 -15.03
CA ILE A 10 7.09 22.93 -13.93
C ILE A 10 8.58 23.23 -14.11
N ALA A 11 9.10 23.16 -15.35
CA ALA A 11 10.49 23.51 -15.65
C ALA A 11 10.79 24.98 -15.30
N GLU A 12 9.90 25.90 -15.68
CA GLU A 12 10.03 27.32 -15.36
C GLU A 12 10.11 27.55 -13.84
N LEU A 13 9.17 26.97 -13.08
CA LEU A 13 9.15 27.08 -11.61
C LEU A 13 10.40 26.49 -10.96
N LEU A 14 10.89 25.34 -11.45
CA LEU A 14 12.12 24.74 -10.95
C LEU A 14 13.34 25.60 -11.28
N SER A 15 13.40 26.20 -12.46
CA SER A 15 14.47 27.14 -12.86
C SER A 15 14.49 28.38 -11.97
N GLU A 16 13.32 28.96 -11.69
CA GLU A 16 13.17 30.09 -10.76
C GLU A 16 13.71 29.74 -9.37
N ALA A 17 13.33 28.56 -8.84
CA ALA A 17 13.81 28.10 -7.54
C ALA A 17 15.34 27.87 -7.53
N LEU A 18 15.91 27.25 -8.57
CA LEU A 18 17.35 27.06 -8.69
C LEU A 18 18.12 28.39 -8.72
N ASN A 19 17.57 29.40 -9.41
CA ASN A 19 18.15 30.74 -9.47
C ASN A 19 18.03 31.48 -8.14
N GLU A 20 16.85 31.47 -7.52
CA GLU A 20 16.61 32.08 -6.21
C GLU A 20 17.59 31.54 -5.16
N TRP A 21 17.87 30.23 -5.21
CA TRP A 21 18.75 29.55 -4.25
C TRP A 21 20.22 29.52 -4.68
N ASN A 22 20.57 30.14 -5.81
CA ASN A 22 21.93 30.18 -6.38
C ASN A 22 22.55 28.78 -6.56
N LEU A 23 21.76 27.85 -7.09
CA LEU A 23 22.14 26.45 -7.33
C LEU A 23 22.50 26.14 -8.78
N THR A 24 22.27 27.08 -9.71
CA THR A 24 22.52 26.91 -11.15
C THR A 24 23.97 26.55 -11.50
N ASN A 25 24.95 27.01 -10.72
CA ASN A 25 26.37 26.71 -10.94
C ASN A 25 26.87 25.48 -10.15
N LYS A 26 25.98 24.66 -9.59
CA LYS A 26 26.33 23.55 -8.68
C LYS A 26 25.97 22.18 -9.21
N ASP A 27 25.62 22.07 -10.50
CA ASP A 27 25.19 20.84 -11.17
C ASP A 27 24.16 20.04 -10.33
N PRO A 28 22.99 20.65 -10.02
CA PRO A 28 22.03 20.04 -9.12
C PRO A 28 21.48 18.74 -9.70
N VAL A 29 21.31 17.75 -8.82
CA VAL A 29 20.59 16.51 -9.13
C VAL A 29 19.18 16.65 -8.57
N ILE A 30 18.17 16.47 -9.41
CA ILE A 30 16.77 16.57 -9.02
C ILE A 30 16.16 15.16 -8.90
N ILE A 31 15.40 14.94 -7.82
CA ILE A 31 14.67 13.69 -7.56
C ILE A 31 13.18 13.93 -7.71
N THR A 32 12.48 13.14 -8.53
CA THR A 32 11.02 13.30 -8.76
C THR A 32 10.30 11.96 -8.84
N ASP A 33 8.96 11.98 -8.79
CA ASP A 33 8.09 10.79 -8.78
C ASP A 33 7.95 10.07 -10.14
N ASN A 34 8.78 10.40 -11.13
CA ASN A 34 8.74 9.85 -12.49
C ASN A 34 7.44 10.12 -13.27
N ALA A 35 6.56 11.02 -12.81
CA ALA A 35 5.38 11.40 -13.58
C ALA A 35 5.80 12.06 -14.91
N ALA A 36 5.02 11.84 -15.98
CA ALA A 36 5.38 12.29 -17.33
C ALA A 36 5.72 13.79 -17.41
N ASN A 37 4.96 14.64 -16.70
CA ASN A 37 5.21 16.07 -16.68
C ASN A 37 6.48 16.43 -15.89
N MET A 38 6.82 15.66 -14.85
CA MET A 38 8.09 15.84 -14.12
C MET A 38 9.27 15.44 -14.99
N VAL A 39 9.20 14.30 -15.69
CA VAL A 39 10.26 13.86 -16.62
C VAL A 39 10.48 14.89 -17.71
N CYS A 40 9.40 15.35 -18.36
CA CYS A 40 9.45 16.39 -19.38
C CYS A 40 10.05 17.71 -18.84
N ALA A 41 9.71 18.11 -17.60
CA ALA A 41 10.27 19.30 -16.99
C ALA A 41 11.79 19.21 -16.80
N ILE A 42 12.28 18.05 -16.37
CA ILE A 42 13.72 17.82 -16.16
C ILE A 42 14.47 17.74 -17.48
N GLU A 43 13.89 17.13 -18.51
CA GLU A 43 14.45 17.13 -19.87
C GLU A 43 14.61 18.54 -20.42
N ILE A 44 13.62 19.42 -20.19
CA ILE A 44 13.68 20.84 -20.58
C ILE A 44 14.79 21.59 -19.83
N LEU A 45 15.03 21.26 -18.56
CA LEU A 45 16.05 21.89 -17.73
C LEU A 45 17.47 21.38 -17.99
N GLU A 46 17.62 20.25 -18.68
CA GLU A 46 18.90 19.58 -18.94
C GLU A 46 19.72 19.29 -17.66
N VAL A 47 19.04 19.04 -16.54
CA VAL A 47 19.66 18.71 -15.26
C VAL A 47 19.68 17.20 -15.00
N SER A 48 20.62 16.77 -14.15
CA SER A 48 20.69 15.36 -13.75
C SER A 48 19.43 14.93 -12.99
N HIS A 49 18.83 13.82 -13.41
CA HIS A 49 17.60 13.28 -12.85
C HIS A 49 17.82 11.94 -12.16
N ILE A 50 17.28 11.78 -10.96
CA ILE A 50 17.13 10.47 -10.33
C ILE A 50 15.65 10.23 -10.05
N GLY A 51 15.14 9.10 -10.54
CA GLY A 51 13.77 8.71 -10.26
C GLY A 51 13.57 8.30 -8.79
N CYS A 52 12.42 8.67 -8.22
CA CYS A 52 12.06 8.31 -6.86
C CYS A 52 11.85 6.79 -6.74
N PHE A 53 12.77 6.11 -6.05
CA PHE A 53 12.69 4.67 -5.83
C PHE A 53 11.44 4.25 -5.03
N ALA A 54 11.03 5.04 -4.02
CA ALA A 54 9.79 4.81 -3.28
C ALA A 54 8.55 4.84 -4.20
N HIS A 55 8.54 5.75 -5.18
CA HIS A 55 7.46 5.79 -6.16
C HIS A 55 7.46 4.54 -7.05
N THR A 56 8.63 4.07 -7.49
CA THR A 56 8.77 2.82 -8.25
C THR A 56 8.26 1.61 -7.47
N LEU A 57 8.62 1.49 -6.18
CA LEU A 57 8.10 0.42 -5.31
C LEU A 57 6.57 0.49 -5.20
N ASN A 58 6.01 1.68 -5.02
CA ASN A 58 4.57 1.89 -5.00
C ASN A 58 3.90 1.44 -6.32
N LEU A 59 4.45 1.79 -7.49
CA LEU A 59 3.91 1.36 -8.78
C LEU A 59 3.95 -0.16 -8.96
N ALA A 60 5.05 -0.80 -8.58
CA ALA A 60 5.20 -2.26 -8.63
C ALA A 60 4.15 -2.95 -7.73
N SER A 61 4.03 -2.52 -6.47
CA SER A 61 3.04 -3.06 -5.53
C SER A 61 1.60 -2.82 -6.01
N GLN A 62 1.27 -1.63 -6.50
CA GLN A 62 -0.06 -1.35 -7.05
C GLN A 62 -0.39 -2.25 -8.24
N SER A 63 0.61 -2.56 -9.08
CA SER A 63 0.42 -3.46 -10.22
C SER A 63 0.10 -4.88 -9.76
N ALA A 64 0.77 -5.37 -8.70
CA ALA A 64 0.44 -6.66 -8.09
C ALA A 64 -0.99 -6.66 -7.53
N LEU A 65 -1.42 -5.63 -6.80
CA LEU A 65 -2.78 -5.55 -6.23
C LEU A 65 -3.89 -5.50 -7.30
N LYS A 66 -3.57 -5.12 -8.54
CA LYS A 66 -4.51 -5.12 -9.68
C LYS A 66 -4.70 -6.49 -10.32
N LEU A 67 -3.89 -7.50 -9.95
CA LEU A 67 -4.08 -8.86 -10.45
C LEU A 67 -5.51 -9.36 -10.14
N PRO A 68 -6.20 -10.03 -11.08
CA PRO A 68 -7.62 -10.37 -10.92
C PRO A 68 -7.94 -11.14 -9.63
N ALA A 69 -7.10 -12.13 -9.27
CA ALA A 69 -7.28 -12.91 -8.05
C ALA A 69 -7.18 -12.04 -6.78
N ILE A 70 -6.14 -11.19 -6.71
CA ILE A 70 -5.88 -10.31 -5.57
C ILE A 70 -6.98 -9.25 -5.45
N SER A 71 -7.31 -8.57 -6.55
CA SER A 71 -8.34 -7.54 -6.57
C SER A 71 -9.73 -8.08 -6.19
N CYS A 72 -10.05 -9.32 -6.59
CA CYS A 72 -11.28 -10.00 -6.18
C CYS A 72 -11.31 -10.30 -4.69
N LEU A 73 -10.20 -10.81 -4.13
CA LEU A 73 -10.06 -11.05 -2.69
C LEU A 73 -10.21 -9.75 -1.88
N LEU A 74 -9.47 -8.70 -2.26
CA LEU A 74 -9.56 -7.39 -1.60
C LEU A 74 -10.98 -6.85 -1.62
N ARG A 75 -11.73 -7.01 -2.72
CA ARG A 75 -13.14 -6.60 -2.79
C ARG A 75 -14.00 -7.33 -1.76
N ARG A 76 -13.80 -8.64 -1.57
CA ARG A 76 -14.54 -9.44 -0.58
C ARG A 76 -14.17 -9.03 0.84
N VAL A 77 -12.89 -8.85 1.13
CA VAL A 77 -12.42 -8.33 2.44
C VAL A 77 -13.03 -6.96 2.73
N ARG A 78 -12.99 -6.01 1.78
CA ARG A 78 -13.61 -4.68 1.92
C ARG A 78 -15.09 -4.77 2.24
N ARG A 79 -15.83 -5.70 1.62
CA ARG A 79 -17.26 -5.90 1.89
C ARG A 79 -17.50 -6.32 3.34
N ILE A 80 -16.69 -7.25 3.86
CA ILE A 80 -16.75 -7.68 5.26
C ILE A 80 -16.41 -6.51 6.20
N VAL A 81 -15.31 -5.82 5.96
CA VAL A 81 -14.89 -4.64 6.76
C VAL A 81 -16.01 -3.58 6.79
N THR A 82 -16.55 -3.26 5.63
CA THR A 82 -17.63 -2.27 5.48
C THR A 82 -18.88 -2.68 6.25
N PHE A 83 -19.24 -3.96 6.26
CA PHE A 83 -20.34 -4.46 7.06
C PHE A 83 -20.13 -4.21 8.56
N PHE A 84 -18.96 -4.54 9.09
CA PHE A 84 -18.65 -4.30 10.50
C PHE A 84 -18.66 -2.81 10.86
N HIS A 85 -18.21 -1.93 9.97
CA HIS A 85 -18.27 -0.48 10.18
C HIS A 85 -19.69 0.06 10.20
N ARG A 86 -20.60 -0.49 9.39
CA ARG A 86 -22.00 -0.05 9.29
C ARG A 86 -22.90 -0.62 10.38
N SER A 87 -22.65 -1.86 10.81
CA SER A 87 -23.49 -2.57 11.77
C SER A 87 -22.95 -2.43 13.20
N THR A 88 -23.58 -1.57 13.99
CA THR A 88 -23.26 -1.40 15.43
C THR A 88 -23.38 -2.71 16.19
N LYS A 89 -24.40 -3.52 15.86
CA LYS A 89 -24.61 -4.85 16.42
C LYS A 89 -23.47 -5.80 16.08
N ALA A 90 -23.09 -5.91 14.80
CA ALA A 90 -21.97 -6.79 14.41
C ALA A 90 -20.65 -6.34 15.03
N SER A 91 -20.41 -5.03 15.11
CA SER A 91 -19.25 -4.44 15.80
C SER A 91 -19.23 -4.79 17.30
N HIS A 92 -20.38 -4.81 17.97
CA HIS A 92 -20.47 -5.22 19.38
C HIS A 92 -20.14 -6.70 19.55
N VAL A 93 -20.78 -7.56 18.76
CA VAL A 93 -20.54 -9.01 18.79
C VAL A 93 -19.09 -9.34 18.44
N LEU A 94 -18.47 -8.61 17.49
CA LEU A 94 -17.06 -8.77 17.16
C LEU A 94 -16.18 -8.54 18.39
N LYS A 95 -16.42 -7.48 19.17
CA LYS A 95 -15.67 -7.21 20.41
C LYS A 95 -15.83 -8.30 21.46
N GLU A 96 -17.03 -8.87 21.57
CA GLU A 96 -17.28 -10.01 22.46
C GLU A 96 -16.51 -11.24 21.99
N LYS A 97 -16.55 -11.56 20.69
CA LYS A 97 -15.80 -12.70 20.12
C LYS A 97 -14.30 -12.51 20.24
N GLN A 98 -13.79 -11.30 20.03
CA GLN A 98 -12.38 -10.94 20.26
C GLN A 98 -12.00 -11.21 21.72
N ALA A 99 -12.83 -10.78 22.68
CA ALA A 99 -12.58 -11.04 24.09
C ALA A 99 -12.55 -12.54 24.43
N LEU A 100 -13.52 -13.30 23.92
CA LEU A 100 -13.63 -14.75 24.16
C LEU A 100 -12.46 -15.54 23.57
N LEU A 101 -11.91 -15.07 22.44
CA LEU A 101 -10.79 -15.71 21.76
C LEU A 101 -9.42 -15.15 22.20
N ASN A 102 -9.38 -14.29 23.22
CA ASN A 102 -8.16 -13.61 23.67
C ASN A 102 -7.43 -12.82 22.58
N LEU A 103 -8.18 -12.30 21.60
CA LEU A 103 -7.64 -11.43 20.55
C LEU A 103 -7.68 -9.96 20.99
N PRO A 104 -6.72 -9.14 20.52
CA PRO A 104 -6.80 -7.69 20.68
C PRO A 104 -8.12 -7.16 20.10
N ARG A 105 -8.77 -6.25 20.82
CA ARG A 105 -10.09 -5.70 20.44
C ARG A 105 -9.99 -4.56 19.44
N TYR A 106 -9.35 -4.82 18.31
CA TYR A 106 -9.16 -3.82 17.27
C TYR A 106 -10.36 -3.71 16.34
N LYS A 107 -10.59 -2.49 15.85
CA LYS A 107 -11.47 -2.28 14.70
C LYS A 107 -10.76 -2.77 13.43
N LEU A 108 -11.55 -3.29 12.49
CA LEU A 108 -11.05 -3.61 11.17
C LEU A 108 -10.64 -2.32 10.43
N LYS A 109 -9.60 -2.41 9.61
CA LYS A 109 -9.09 -1.31 8.80
C LYS A 109 -9.73 -1.38 7.41
N THR A 110 -10.05 -0.22 6.84
CA THR A 110 -10.42 -0.09 5.42
C THR A 110 -9.22 0.46 4.68
N ASP A 111 -8.92 -0.08 3.50
CA ASP A 111 -7.84 0.41 2.68
C ASP A 111 -8.21 1.70 1.93
N VAL A 112 -7.17 2.45 1.57
CA VAL A 112 -7.21 3.62 0.71
C VAL A 112 -6.64 3.19 -0.64
N VAL A 113 -7.49 3.13 -1.66
CA VAL A 113 -7.13 2.56 -2.99
C VAL A 113 -5.89 3.23 -3.60
N THR A 114 -5.66 4.51 -3.31
CA THR A 114 -4.49 5.27 -3.81
C THR A 114 -3.19 5.03 -3.02
N ARG A 115 -3.24 4.33 -1.89
CA ARG A 115 -2.09 4.05 -1.02
C ARG A 115 -1.95 2.54 -0.81
N TRP A 116 -1.12 1.90 -1.61
CA TRP A 116 -0.99 0.44 -1.65
C TRP A 116 -0.75 -0.21 -0.26
N ASN A 117 0.07 0.43 0.59
CA ASN A 117 0.38 -0.03 1.95
C ASN A 117 -0.88 -0.27 2.80
N SER A 118 -1.93 0.53 2.59
CA SER A 118 -3.18 0.42 3.35
C SER A 118 -3.99 -0.83 2.99
N ALA A 119 -3.83 -1.37 1.77
CA ALA A 119 -4.44 -2.64 1.38
C ALA A 119 -3.78 -3.80 2.14
N LEU A 120 -2.45 -3.75 2.28
CA LEU A 120 -1.70 -4.72 3.06
C LEU A 120 -2.03 -4.61 4.56
N ASP A 121 -2.10 -3.40 5.12
CA ASP A 121 -2.54 -3.16 6.49
C ASP A 121 -3.96 -3.70 6.79
N MET A 122 -4.88 -3.57 5.81
CA MET A 122 -6.23 -4.12 5.90
C MET A 122 -6.19 -5.64 5.95
N LEU A 123 -5.41 -6.30 5.09
CA LEU A 123 -5.26 -7.75 5.08
C LEU A 123 -4.62 -8.26 6.37
N GLU A 124 -3.53 -7.66 6.83
CA GLU A 124 -2.87 -8.01 8.10
C GLU A 124 -3.86 -7.93 9.28
N ARG A 125 -4.61 -6.82 9.40
CA ARG A 125 -5.63 -6.67 10.45
C ARG A 125 -6.77 -7.67 10.28
N PHE A 126 -7.18 -7.94 9.05
CA PHE A 126 -8.24 -8.90 8.77
C PHE A 126 -7.85 -10.31 9.19
N LEU A 127 -6.64 -10.75 8.84
CA LEU A 127 -6.10 -12.07 9.20
C LEU A 127 -5.94 -12.23 10.72
N GLU A 128 -5.37 -11.23 11.40
CA GLU A 128 -5.25 -11.23 12.87
C GLU A 128 -6.61 -11.41 13.56
N GLN A 129 -7.67 -10.84 12.98
CA GLN A 129 -9.02 -10.86 13.52
C GLN A 129 -9.91 -11.95 12.92
N GLN A 130 -9.39 -12.77 12.01
CA GLN A 130 -10.15 -13.73 11.21
C GLN A 130 -10.97 -14.71 12.08
N PRO A 131 -10.44 -15.28 13.19
CA PRO A 131 -11.22 -16.20 14.00
C PRO A 131 -12.44 -15.52 14.64
N ALA A 132 -12.28 -14.28 15.13
CA ALA A 132 -13.38 -13.51 15.70
C ALA A 132 -14.38 -13.08 14.63
N ILE A 133 -13.91 -12.63 13.46
CA ILE A 133 -14.75 -12.29 12.31
C ILE A 133 -15.63 -13.48 11.92
N SER A 134 -15.04 -14.66 11.72
CA SER A 134 -15.75 -15.89 11.37
C SER A 134 -16.78 -16.29 12.42
N ALA A 135 -16.40 -16.26 13.72
CA ALA A 135 -17.32 -16.55 14.80
C ALA A 135 -18.48 -15.55 14.89
N THR A 136 -18.25 -14.28 14.57
CA THR A 136 -19.30 -13.26 14.54
C THR A 136 -20.24 -13.44 13.34
N LEU A 137 -19.71 -13.69 12.14
CA LEU A 137 -20.53 -13.90 10.94
C LEU A 137 -21.41 -15.15 11.03
N LEU A 138 -20.93 -16.19 11.71
CA LEU A 138 -21.69 -17.42 11.96
C LEU A 138 -22.69 -17.31 13.11
N SER A 139 -22.65 -16.22 13.89
CA SER A 139 -23.48 -16.07 15.08
C SER A 139 -24.96 -15.85 14.71
N PRO A 140 -25.92 -16.45 15.44
CA PRO A 140 -27.35 -16.28 15.15
C PRO A 140 -27.82 -14.82 15.20
N GLU A 141 -27.14 -13.99 16.01
CA GLU A 141 -27.45 -12.59 16.20
C GLU A 141 -27.15 -11.75 14.95
N VAL A 142 -26.13 -12.14 14.18
CA VAL A 142 -25.63 -11.39 13.01
C VAL A 142 -26.07 -12.03 11.69
N ARG A 143 -26.11 -13.37 11.62
CA ARG A 143 -26.48 -14.11 10.40
C ARG A 143 -27.88 -13.80 9.86
N ARG A 144 -28.81 -13.35 10.72
CA ARG A 144 -30.17 -12.96 10.31
C ARG A 144 -30.23 -11.63 9.54
N SER A 145 -29.26 -10.74 9.72
CA SER A 145 -29.29 -9.40 9.12
C SER A 145 -28.69 -9.32 7.71
N GLU A 146 -27.79 -10.24 7.33
CA GLU A 146 -27.22 -10.28 5.97
C GLU A 146 -26.98 -11.73 5.53
N LYS A 147 -27.90 -12.29 4.74
CA LYS A 147 -27.77 -13.66 4.20
C LYS A 147 -26.73 -13.78 3.08
N ASP A 148 -26.36 -12.65 2.46
CA ASP A 148 -25.49 -12.61 1.27
C ASP A 148 -24.03 -12.26 1.60
N LEU A 149 -23.67 -12.12 2.88
CA LEU A 149 -22.27 -11.98 3.28
C LEU A 149 -21.57 -13.33 3.09
N CYS A 150 -20.96 -13.49 1.92
CA CYS A 150 -20.10 -14.62 1.61
C CYS A 150 -18.92 -14.62 2.59
N THR A 151 -18.88 -15.61 3.49
CA THR A 151 -17.69 -15.91 4.29
C THR A 151 -16.57 -16.31 3.34
N LEU A 152 -15.37 -15.77 3.56
CA LEU A 152 -14.19 -16.22 2.84
C LEU A 152 -13.97 -17.72 3.10
N THR A 153 -13.60 -18.45 2.05
CA THR A 153 -13.21 -19.86 2.15
C THR A 153 -11.82 -19.98 2.79
N GLU A 154 -11.42 -21.17 3.25
CA GLU A 154 -10.06 -21.41 3.72
C GLU A 154 -9.02 -21.06 2.64
N ALA A 155 -9.29 -21.41 1.39
CA ALA A 155 -8.43 -21.05 0.26
C ALA A 155 -8.26 -19.52 0.10
N ASP A 156 -9.32 -18.74 0.36
CA ASP A 156 -9.23 -17.29 0.32
C ASP A 156 -8.37 -16.71 1.46
N ILE A 157 -8.38 -17.37 2.63
CA ILE A 157 -7.52 -17.00 3.76
C ILE A 157 -6.06 -17.32 3.44
N THR A 158 -5.77 -18.51 2.90
CA THR A 158 -4.42 -18.88 2.46
C THR A 158 -3.89 -17.90 1.42
N VAL A 159 -4.70 -17.53 0.41
CA VAL A 159 -4.29 -16.53 -0.58
C VAL A 159 -4.03 -15.16 0.07
N ALA A 160 -4.82 -14.76 1.08
CA ALA A 160 -4.56 -13.52 1.81
C ALA A 160 -3.22 -13.57 2.57
N GLU A 161 -2.90 -14.70 3.21
CA GLU A 161 -1.64 -14.94 3.90
C GLU A 161 -0.45 -14.89 2.93
N ASP A 162 -0.57 -15.54 1.77
CA ASP A 162 0.45 -15.54 0.71
C ASP A 162 0.70 -14.13 0.17
N ILE A 163 -0.36 -13.34 -0.07
CA ILE A 163 -0.25 -11.94 -0.49
C ILE A 163 0.48 -11.13 0.57
N VAL A 164 0.12 -11.30 1.85
CA VAL A 164 0.77 -10.57 2.95
C VAL A 164 2.25 -10.93 3.01
N LYS A 165 2.60 -12.22 2.96
CA LYS A 165 3.98 -12.70 2.95
C LYS A 165 4.77 -12.13 1.78
N ALA A 166 4.22 -12.18 0.57
CA ALA A 166 4.88 -11.72 -0.65
C ALA A 166 5.08 -10.20 -0.70
N LEU A 167 4.16 -9.40 -0.14
CA LEU A 167 4.21 -7.94 -0.19
C LEU A 167 4.87 -7.31 1.05
N HIS A 168 5.10 -8.08 2.12
CA HIS A 168 5.76 -7.57 3.32
C HIS A 168 7.16 -6.99 3.05
N PRO A 169 8.04 -7.64 2.25
CA PRO A 169 9.30 -7.04 1.79
C PRO A 169 9.16 -5.66 1.17
N MET A 170 8.19 -5.51 0.26
CA MET A 170 7.92 -4.26 -0.43
C MET A 170 7.49 -3.16 0.53
N LYS A 171 6.75 -3.52 1.60
CA LYS A 171 6.28 -2.58 2.63
C LYS A 171 7.45 -2.10 3.44
N SER A 172 8.31 -3.02 3.90
CA SER A 172 9.52 -2.71 4.64
C SER A 172 10.45 -1.80 3.84
N ALA A 173 10.73 -2.13 2.58
CA ALA A 173 11.53 -1.28 1.70
C ALA A 173 10.90 0.11 1.50
N THR A 174 9.57 0.18 1.33
CA THR A 174 8.87 1.47 1.19
C THR A 174 8.98 2.31 2.45
N LEU A 175 8.89 1.71 3.65
CA LEU A 175 9.03 2.42 4.92
C LEU A 175 10.44 2.97 5.11
N VAL A 176 11.47 2.18 4.81
CA VAL A 176 12.87 2.65 4.83
C VAL A 176 13.07 3.83 3.87
N MET A 177 12.51 3.75 2.66
CA MET A 177 12.64 4.80 1.65
C MET A 177 11.78 6.03 1.92
N SER A 178 10.81 5.94 2.84
CA SER A 178 9.96 7.06 3.27
C SER A 178 10.51 7.76 4.51
N GLU A 179 11.64 7.31 5.05
CA GLU A 179 12.29 7.94 6.21
C GLU A 179 13.03 9.22 5.79
N GLU A 180 12.77 10.31 6.50
CA GLU A 180 13.36 11.63 6.22
C GLU A 180 14.61 11.93 7.07
N ALA A 181 14.84 11.15 8.13
CA ALA A 181 15.91 11.40 9.10
C ALA A 181 17.31 10.98 8.62
N HIS A 182 17.38 10.10 7.63
CA HIS A 182 18.62 9.48 7.18
C HIS A 182 18.75 9.47 5.65
N CYS A 183 19.97 9.50 5.15
CA CYS A 183 20.22 9.42 3.70
C CYS A 183 19.84 8.03 3.19
N THR A 184 18.82 7.95 2.33
CA THR A 184 18.30 6.69 1.80
C THR A 184 18.93 6.30 0.45
N LEU A 185 19.63 7.22 -0.23
CA LEU A 185 20.21 6.99 -1.56
C LEU A 185 21.20 5.82 -1.59
N SER A 186 22.09 5.74 -0.59
CA SER A 186 23.08 4.65 -0.47
C SER A 186 22.44 3.28 -0.23
N VAL A 187 21.19 3.25 0.23
CA VAL A 187 20.46 2.04 0.59
C VAL A 187 19.62 1.50 -0.59
N ILE A 188 19.46 2.27 -1.68
CA ILE A 188 18.66 1.86 -2.84
C ILE A 188 19.22 0.58 -3.48
N ALA A 189 20.51 0.55 -3.80
CA ALA A 189 21.15 -0.60 -4.45
C ALA A 189 21.08 -1.90 -3.61
N PRO A 190 21.41 -1.89 -2.29
CA PRO A 190 21.25 -3.09 -1.47
C PRO A 190 19.78 -3.48 -1.30
N LEU A 191 18.86 -2.54 -1.07
CA LEU A 191 17.42 -2.85 -0.97
C LEU A 191 16.87 -3.48 -2.25
N HIS A 192 17.23 -2.93 -3.42
CA HIS A 192 16.81 -3.50 -4.70
C HIS A 192 17.29 -4.94 -4.88
N SER A 193 18.55 -5.21 -4.51
CA SER A 193 19.13 -6.55 -4.60
C SER A 193 18.43 -7.53 -3.65
N GLN A 194 18.19 -7.11 -2.40
CA GLN A 194 17.47 -7.89 -1.40
C GLN A 194 16.04 -8.22 -1.85
N LEU A 195 15.30 -7.24 -2.39
CA LEU A 195 13.93 -7.46 -2.89
C LEU A 195 13.91 -8.51 -4.02
N LEU A 196 14.86 -8.44 -4.96
CA LEU A 196 14.96 -9.42 -6.04
C LEU A 196 15.30 -10.83 -5.54
N GLU A 197 16.06 -10.94 -4.45
CA GLU A 197 16.38 -12.21 -3.83
C GLU A 197 15.18 -12.80 -3.08
N GLU A 198 14.50 -11.99 -2.27
CA GLU A 198 13.32 -12.41 -1.50
C GLU A 198 12.15 -12.84 -2.40
N MET A 199 11.95 -12.15 -3.54
CA MET A 199 10.93 -12.53 -4.52
C MET A 199 11.25 -13.85 -5.24
N ARG A 200 12.53 -14.21 -5.43
CA ARG A 200 12.91 -15.51 -6.01
C ARG A 200 12.66 -16.66 -5.05
N HIS A 201 12.95 -16.47 -3.77
CA HIS A 201 12.75 -17.51 -2.76
C HIS A 201 11.26 -17.82 -2.50
N CYS A 202 10.36 -16.87 -2.71
CA CYS A 202 8.91 -17.13 -2.70
C CYS A 202 8.43 -18.05 -3.85
N SER A 203 9.28 -18.32 -4.86
CA SER A 203 8.94 -19.18 -6.01
C SER A 203 9.25 -20.67 -5.78
N GLY A 204 9.96 -21.02 -4.69
CA GLY A 204 10.57 -22.34 -4.49
C GLY A 204 9.82 -23.30 -3.55
N ASP A 205 8.78 -22.83 -2.85
CA ASP A 205 8.02 -23.61 -1.86
C ASP A 205 6.69 -24.18 -2.41
N CYS A 206 6.66 -24.61 -3.68
CA CYS A 206 5.53 -25.32 -4.30
C CYS A 206 5.73 -26.83 -4.32
#